data_AF-A0A368GJ80-F1
#
_entry.id   AF-A0A368GJ80-F1
#
_cell.length_a   1.000
_cell.length_b   1.000
_cell.length_c   1.000
_cell.angle_alpha   90.00
_cell.angle_beta   90.00
_cell.angle_gamma   90.00
#
_symmetry.space_group_name_H-M   'P 1'
#
loop_
_entity.id
_entity.type
_entity.pdbx_description
1 polymer ?
#
loop_
_entity_poly.entity_id
_entity_poly.type
_entity_poly.pdbx_seq_one_letter_code
_entity_poly.pdbx_strand_id
1 'polypeptide(L)'
;MDKYVISEEEEVLDAEPPFDDSLKAGVRIMELRKNTKFGNIIDFVNKMFEDETVRRVIFRGVGDAAEKCVSCVEVFKRKRQEELYQWNALSTAKRVTYWDPVVAAMNRLKVTIDTPVIFIMLSRDPYPVKLQCMSMQRSSDTGMKMHSKSSETRSSRRGGRRKERGSNKWSRPSKEAKDKEASERQEIVEKLEKLP
;
A
#
# COMPACT_ATOMS: atom_id res chain seq x y z
N MET A 1 -26.19 7.09 20.22
CA MET A 1 -24.91 6.57 20.77
C MET A 1 -24.31 7.59 21.75
N ASP A 2 -25.06 8.64 22.09
CA ASP A 2 -24.58 9.90 22.69
C ASP A 2 -24.45 9.86 24.22
N LYS A 3 -24.52 8.67 24.81
CA LYS A 3 -24.47 8.43 26.26
C LYS A 3 -23.23 7.66 26.70
N TYR A 4 -22.29 7.44 25.80
CA TYR A 4 -21.05 6.71 26.04
C TYR A 4 -19.86 7.51 25.50
N VAL A 5 -18.76 7.50 26.23
CA VAL A 5 -17.48 8.09 25.83
C VAL A 5 -16.47 6.95 25.71
N ILE A 6 -15.62 7.00 24.68
CA ILE A 6 -14.54 6.02 24.50
C ILE A 6 -13.53 6.22 25.64
N SER A 7 -13.30 5.16 26.41
CA SER A 7 -12.29 5.10 27.48
C SER A 7 -10.87 5.17 26.88
N GLU A 8 -9.90 5.62 27.67
CA GLU A 8 -8.47 5.57 27.32
C GLU A 8 -7.91 4.14 27.37
N GLU A 9 -8.63 3.20 27.99
CA GLU A 9 -8.25 1.78 28.02
C GLU A 9 -8.48 1.11 26.66
N GLU A 10 -7.37 0.72 26.03
CA GLU A 10 -7.34 0.00 24.77
C GLU A 10 -6.43 -1.23 24.90
N GLU A 11 -6.94 -2.41 24.53
CA GLU A 11 -6.11 -3.61 24.35
C GLU A 11 -5.98 -3.89 22.86
N VAL A 12 -4.73 -3.91 22.37
CA VAL A 12 -4.41 -4.29 20.99
C VAL A 12 -3.79 -5.68 21.00
N LEU A 13 -4.54 -6.66 20.51
CA LEU A 13 -4.02 -7.99 20.23
C LEU A 13 -3.53 -8.00 18.79
N ASP A 14 -2.21 -7.92 18.64
CA ASP A 14 -1.60 -7.88 17.32
C ASP A 14 -1.62 -9.26 16.63
N ALA A 15 -1.78 -9.23 15.31
CA ALA A 15 -1.63 -10.40 14.46
C ALA A 15 -0.14 -10.68 14.22
N GLU A 16 0.25 -11.93 14.38
CA GLU A 16 1.57 -12.40 13.95
C GLU A 16 1.57 -12.79 12.46
N PRO A 17 2.71 -12.69 11.76
CA PRO A 17 2.82 -13.15 10.38
C PRO A 17 2.59 -14.67 10.30
N PRO A 18 1.59 -15.14 9.53
CA PRO A 18 1.24 -16.56 9.43
C PRO A 18 2.12 -17.29 8.39
N PHE A 19 3.43 -17.07 8.46
CA PHE A 19 4.42 -17.81 7.65
C PHE A 19 5.10 -18.89 8.51
N ASP A 20 5.86 -19.78 7.88
CA ASP A 20 6.64 -20.79 8.60
C ASP A 20 7.76 -20.15 9.45
N ASP A 21 7.99 -20.64 10.66
CA ASP A 21 8.96 -20.05 11.60
C ASP A 21 10.39 -20.12 11.08
N SER A 22 10.74 -21.18 10.34
CA SER A 22 12.05 -21.30 9.69
C SER A 22 12.28 -20.19 8.65
N LEU A 23 11.19 -19.65 8.08
CA LEU A 23 11.25 -18.59 7.08
C LEU A 23 11.18 -17.18 7.68
N LYS A 24 10.57 -17.04 8.86
CA LYS A 24 10.44 -15.76 9.59
C LYS A 24 11.65 -15.43 10.45
N ALA A 25 12.44 -16.43 10.84
CA ALA A 25 13.61 -16.24 11.70
C ALA A 25 14.59 -15.21 11.10
N GLY A 26 14.89 -14.15 11.86
CA GLY A 26 15.81 -13.08 11.45
C GLY A 26 15.30 -12.16 10.33
N VAL A 27 14.06 -12.33 9.86
CA VAL A 27 13.51 -11.50 8.79
C VAL A 27 12.99 -10.17 9.33
N ARG A 28 13.39 -9.07 8.69
CA ARG A 28 12.91 -7.74 9.05
C ARG A 28 11.44 -7.57 8.66
N ILE A 29 10.62 -7.12 9.62
CA ILE A 29 9.23 -6.72 9.39
C ILE A 29 9.16 -5.20 9.21
N MET A 30 8.61 -4.77 8.09
CA MET A 30 8.37 -3.37 7.75
C MET A 30 6.91 -3.03 8.01
N GLU A 31 6.65 -2.24 9.05
CA GLU A 31 5.29 -1.79 9.39
C GLU A 31 4.88 -0.56 8.58
N LEU A 32 3.76 -0.69 7.88
CA LEU A 32 3.10 0.42 7.21
C LEU A 32 1.88 0.86 8.00
N ARG A 33 1.90 2.14 8.37
CA ARG A 33 0.79 2.85 9.00
C ARG A 33 0.23 3.90 8.04
N LYS A 34 -0.93 4.45 8.38
CA LYS A 34 -1.60 5.51 7.61
C LYS A 34 -0.68 6.70 7.31
N ASN A 35 0.18 7.07 8.25
CA ASN A 35 1.09 8.22 8.10
C ASN A 35 2.52 7.84 7.70
N THR A 36 2.81 6.55 7.47
CA THR A 36 4.13 6.10 7.02
C THR A 36 4.44 6.69 5.64
N LYS A 37 5.60 7.34 5.53
CA LYS A 37 6.12 7.89 4.27
C LYS A 37 6.61 6.74 3.38
N PHE A 38 5.95 6.57 2.26
CA PHE A 38 6.18 5.50 1.29
C PHE A 38 7.64 5.41 0.81
N GLY A 39 8.24 6.56 0.47
CA GLY A 39 9.62 6.64 -0.01
C GLY A 39 10.61 6.10 1.01
N ASN A 40 10.47 6.46 2.29
CA ASN A 40 11.38 6.04 3.34
C ASN A 40 11.43 4.52 3.49
N ILE A 41 10.28 3.85 3.43
CA ILE A 41 10.21 2.38 3.53
C ILE A 41 10.91 1.75 2.33
N ILE A 42 10.62 2.22 1.12
CA ILE A 42 11.22 1.68 -0.10
C ILE A 42 12.73 1.89 -0.12
N ASP A 43 13.19 3.09 0.24
CA ASP A 43 14.61 3.42 0.23
C ASP A 43 15.36 2.64 1.32
N PHE A 44 14.74 2.44 2.48
CA PHE A 44 15.29 1.60 3.54
C PHE A 44 15.41 0.14 3.10
N VAL A 45 14.33 -0.45 2.60
CA VAL A 45 14.34 -1.84 2.14
C VAL A 45 15.30 -2.00 0.95
N ASN A 46 15.41 -1.00 0.08
CA ASN A 46 16.37 -1.05 -1.02
C ASN A 46 17.81 -1.13 -0.52
N LYS A 47 18.20 -0.25 0.41
CA LYS A 47 19.53 -0.29 1.03
C LYS A 47 19.77 -1.60 1.76
N MET A 48 18.76 -2.10 2.47
CA MET A 48 18.86 -3.39 3.17
C MET A 48 19.08 -4.56 2.20
N PHE A 49 18.46 -4.53 1.03
CA PHE A 49 18.65 -5.54 -0.02
C PHE A 49 19.87 -5.26 -0.92
N GLU A 50 20.65 -4.21 -0.71
CA GLU A 50 21.98 -4.11 -1.34
C GLU A 50 22.93 -5.15 -0.73
N ASP A 51 22.70 -5.52 0.53
CA ASP A 51 23.35 -6.66 1.17
C ASP A 51 22.79 -7.98 0.58
N GLU A 52 23.69 -8.82 0.03
CA GLU A 52 23.33 -10.11 -0.56
C GLU A 52 22.92 -11.16 0.50
N THR A 53 23.33 -10.96 1.76
CA THR A 53 22.96 -11.83 2.89
C THR A 53 21.49 -11.70 3.24
N VAL A 54 20.89 -10.53 2.99
CA VAL A 54 19.46 -10.32 3.19
C VAL A 54 18.70 -10.98 2.05
N ARG A 55 18.08 -12.11 2.38
CA ARG A 55 17.28 -12.89 1.42
C ARG A 55 15.81 -12.51 1.42
N ARG A 56 15.28 -11.94 2.51
CA ARG A 56 13.84 -11.78 2.74
C ARG A 56 13.47 -10.52 3.51
N VAL A 57 12.23 -10.07 3.31
CA VAL A 57 11.56 -9.02 4.09
C VAL A 57 10.07 -9.29 4.15
N ILE A 58 9.44 -8.90 5.25
CA ILE A 58 7.99 -8.94 5.42
C ILE A 58 7.46 -7.52 5.46
N PHE A 59 6.46 -7.22 4.65
CA PHE A 59 5.69 -5.98 4.74
C PHE A 59 4.38 -6.27 5.48
N ARG A 60 4.05 -5.41 6.45
CA ARG A 60 2.83 -5.53 7.25
C ARG A 60 2.00 -4.26 7.08
N GLY A 61 0.75 -4.41 6.65
CA GLY A 61 -0.23 -3.33 6.56
C GLY A 61 -1.47 -3.65 7.38
N VAL A 62 -1.91 -2.70 8.22
CA VAL A 62 -3.06 -2.86 9.12
C VAL A 62 -4.17 -1.89 8.72
N GLY A 63 -5.40 -2.37 8.59
CA GLY A 63 -6.58 -1.57 8.28
C GLY A 63 -6.37 -0.73 7.02
N ASP A 64 -6.59 0.60 7.13
CA ASP A 64 -6.38 1.58 6.05
C ASP A 64 -4.97 1.53 5.40
N ALA A 65 -3.96 0.96 6.09
CA ALA A 65 -2.62 0.86 5.55
C ALA A 65 -2.40 -0.36 4.65
N ALA A 66 -3.37 -1.28 4.53
CA ALA A 66 -3.26 -2.48 3.70
C ALA A 66 -3.06 -2.14 2.21
N GLU A 67 -3.83 -1.20 1.66
CA GLU A 67 -3.68 -0.74 0.27
C GLU A 67 -2.29 -0.15 0.01
N LYS A 68 -1.79 0.65 0.97
CA LYS A 68 -0.44 1.22 0.91
C LYS A 68 0.63 0.14 0.96
N CYS A 69 0.45 -0.88 1.79
CA CYS A 69 1.35 -2.04 1.89
C CYS A 69 1.51 -2.73 0.54
N VAL A 70 0.39 -3.06 -0.12
CA VAL A 70 0.39 -3.66 -1.46
C VAL A 70 1.12 -2.74 -2.45
N SER A 71 0.75 -1.46 -2.49
CA SER A 71 1.38 -0.49 -3.38
C SER A 71 2.90 -0.37 -3.16
N CYS A 72 3.35 -0.48 -1.91
CA CYS A 72 4.75 -0.35 -1.52
C CYS A 72 5.58 -1.53 -2.04
N VAL A 73 5.06 -2.74 -1.85
CA VAL A 73 5.61 -3.97 -2.40
C VAL A 73 5.71 -3.89 -3.92
N GLU A 74 4.65 -3.46 -4.60
CA GLU A 74 4.64 -3.39 -6.07
C GLU A 74 5.65 -2.38 -6.62
N VAL A 75 5.79 -1.21 -6.00
CA VAL A 75 6.82 -0.24 -6.43
C VAL A 75 8.22 -0.75 -6.11
N PHE A 76 8.42 -1.41 -4.97
CA PHE A 76 9.71 -2.02 -4.63
C PHE A 76 10.12 -3.07 -5.67
N LYS A 77 9.23 -3.99 -6.04
CA LYS A 77 9.48 -5.00 -7.09
C LYS A 77 9.85 -4.36 -8.43
N ARG A 78 9.17 -3.28 -8.85
CA ARG A 78 9.47 -2.58 -10.11
C ARG A 78 10.86 -1.94 -10.16
N LYS A 79 11.39 -1.52 -9.00
CA LYS A 79 12.74 -0.93 -8.91
C LYS A 79 13.85 -1.98 -8.99
N ARG A 80 13.50 -3.26 -8.82
CA ARG A 80 14.43 -4.38 -8.80
C ARG A 80 14.52 -5.03 -10.18
N GLN A 81 15.72 -5.43 -10.57
CA GLN A 81 15.96 -6.21 -11.78
C GLN A 81 15.92 -7.71 -11.51
N GLU A 82 16.16 -8.12 -10.26
CA GLU A 82 16.12 -9.51 -9.81
C GLU A 82 14.68 -10.04 -9.70
N GLU A 83 14.51 -11.34 -9.94
CA GLU A 83 13.25 -12.03 -9.68
C GLU A 83 13.03 -12.15 -8.17
N LEU A 84 11.81 -11.84 -7.72
CA LEU A 84 11.42 -11.91 -6.31
C LEU A 84 10.22 -12.85 -6.18
N TYR A 85 10.26 -13.69 -5.15
CA TYR A 85 9.20 -14.61 -4.79
C TYR A 85 8.37 -13.99 -3.67
N GLN A 86 7.08 -13.79 -3.95
CA GLN A 86 6.13 -13.16 -3.05
C GLN A 86 5.21 -14.19 -2.43
N TRP A 87 4.94 -14.08 -1.13
CA TRP A 87 3.92 -14.83 -0.41
C TRP A 87 2.99 -13.86 0.32
N ASN A 88 1.72 -13.84 -0.08
CA ASN A 88 0.69 -13.04 0.56
C ASN A 88 -0.07 -13.87 1.61
N ALA A 89 -0.30 -13.27 2.77
CA ALA A 89 -1.18 -13.82 3.79
C ALA A 89 -2.04 -12.73 4.44
N LEU A 90 -3.24 -13.13 4.84
CA LEU A 90 -4.20 -12.26 5.53
C LEU A 90 -4.39 -12.78 6.95
N SER A 91 -4.55 -11.86 7.88
CA SER A 91 -4.87 -12.14 9.28
C SER A 91 -5.77 -11.02 9.82
N THR A 92 -6.17 -11.14 11.08
CA THR A 92 -6.96 -10.14 11.80
C THR A 92 -6.29 -9.80 13.12
N ALA A 93 -6.05 -8.51 13.35
CA ALA A 93 -5.65 -7.99 14.64
C ALA A 93 -6.91 -7.55 15.38
N LYS A 94 -6.98 -7.78 16.70
CA LYS A 94 -8.14 -7.39 17.50
C LYS A 94 -7.84 -6.15 18.31
N ARG A 95 -8.74 -5.18 18.24
CA ARG A 95 -8.71 -3.97 19.06
C ARG A 95 -9.91 -3.97 19.99
N VAL A 96 -9.66 -4.01 21.28
CA VAL A 96 -10.69 -3.93 22.30
C VAL A 96 -10.70 -2.51 22.83
N THR A 97 -11.84 -1.83 22.70
CA THR A 97 -12.08 -0.51 23.27
C THR A 97 -13.19 -0.60 24.29
N TYR A 98 -12.99 0.06 25.43
CA TYR A 98 -14.03 0.18 26.45
C TYR A 98 -14.75 1.51 26.30
N TRP A 99 -16.06 1.52 26.53
CA TRP A 99 -16.87 2.72 26.43
C TRP A 99 -17.57 2.95 27.76
N ASP A 100 -17.26 4.09 28.39
CA ASP A 100 -17.73 4.45 29.70
C ASP A 100 -19.07 5.22 29.60
N PRO A 101 -20.05 4.89 30.44
CA PRO A 101 -21.35 5.53 30.41
C PRO A 101 -21.28 6.94 31.02
N VAL A 102 -21.94 7.90 30.36
CA VAL A 102 -22.06 9.28 30.84
C VAL A 102 -23.13 9.40 31.94
N VAL A 103 -24.10 8.48 31.96
CA VAL A 103 -25.21 8.48 32.93
C VAL A 103 -24.94 7.42 34.01
N ALA A 104 -25.03 7.83 35.27
CA ALA A 104 -24.95 6.91 36.41
C ALA A 104 -26.06 5.83 36.30
N ALA A 105 -25.69 4.58 36.57
CA ALA A 105 -26.50 3.35 36.43
C ALA A 105 -26.52 2.65 35.05
N MET A 106 -25.72 3.08 34.07
CA MET A 106 -25.43 2.27 32.88
C MET A 106 -24.18 1.42 33.04
N ASN A 107 -24.10 0.32 32.29
CA ASN A 107 -22.96 -0.59 32.30
C ASN A 107 -21.88 -0.15 31.31
N ARG A 108 -20.62 -0.38 31.64
CA ARG A 108 -19.50 -0.21 30.72
C ARG A 108 -19.62 -1.16 29.53
N LEU A 109 -19.41 -0.67 28.31
CA LEU A 109 -19.43 -1.51 27.12
C LEU A 109 -18.01 -1.92 26.73
N LYS A 110 -17.85 -3.19 26.36
CA LYS A 110 -16.63 -3.72 25.74
C LYS A 110 -16.88 -3.92 24.25
N VAL A 111 -16.20 -3.15 23.41
CA VAL A 111 -16.33 -3.22 21.95
C VAL A 111 -15.06 -3.85 21.38
N THR A 112 -15.20 -5.00 20.74
CA THR A 112 -14.10 -5.68 20.04
C THR A 112 -14.20 -5.41 18.55
N ILE A 113 -13.15 -4.85 17.96
CA ILE A 113 -13.05 -4.50 16.55
C ILE A 113 -11.97 -5.37 15.92
N ASP A 114 -12.35 -6.19 14.94
CA ASP A 114 -11.41 -6.96 14.15
C ASP A 114 -10.91 -6.11 12.98
N THR A 115 -9.61 -5.87 12.95
CA THR A 115 -8.94 -5.07 11.93
C THR A 115 -8.19 -5.99 10.96
N PRO A 116 -8.43 -5.90 9.64
CA PRO A 116 -7.72 -6.73 8.68
C PRO A 116 -6.24 -6.36 8.64
N VAL A 117 -5.39 -7.38 8.58
CA VAL A 117 -3.94 -7.25 8.45
C VAL A 117 -3.49 -8.04 7.23
N ILE A 118 -2.70 -7.39 6.37
CA ILE A 118 -2.02 -8.06 5.27
C ILE A 118 -0.53 -8.18 5.57
N PHE A 119 -0.02 -9.39 5.36
CA PHE A 119 1.40 -9.70 5.37
C PHE A 119 1.85 -10.07 3.96
N ILE A 120 2.94 -9.47 3.51
CA ILE A 120 3.54 -9.79 2.23
C ILE A 120 5.02 -10.07 2.46
N MET A 121 5.41 -11.34 2.35
CA MET A 121 6.82 -11.73 2.37
C MET A 121 7.38 -11.67 0.95
N LEU A 122 8.51 -10.98 0.77
CA LEU A 122 9.32 -11.06 -0.43
C LEU A 122 10.60 -11.82 -0.12
N SER A 123 11.01 -12.69 -1.04
CA SER A 123 12.20 -13.51 -0.97
C SER A 123 12.96 -13.46 -2.29
N ARG A 124 14.29 -13.47 -2.24
CA ARG A 124 15.15 -13.71 -3.41
C ARG A 124 15.14 -15.17 -3.85
N ASP A 125 14.95 -16.05 -2.88
CA ASP A 125 14.97 -17.49 -3.09
C ASP A 125 13.54 -18.04 -3.25
N PRO A 126 13.34 -19.06 -4.10
CA PRO A 126 12.05 -19.72 -4.22
C PRO A 126 11.63 -20.36 -2.89
N TYR A 127 10.33 -20.31 -2.59
CA TYR A 127 9.80 -21.00 -1.42
C TYR A 127 9.83 -22.53 -1.62
N PRO A 128 10.11 -23.31 -0.54
CA PRO A 128 10.14 -24.77 -0.62
C PRO A 128 8.81 -25.33 -1.13
N VAL A 129 8.88 -26.37 -1.97
CA VAL A 129 7.69 -27.00 -2.61
C VAL A 129 6.63 -27.41 -1.58
N LYS A 130 7.05 -27.84 -0.38
CA LYS A 130 6.15 -28.24 0.71
C LYS A 130 5.28 -27.09 1.25
N LEU A 131 5.74 -25.85 1.12
CA LEU A 131 5.07 -24.65 1.62
C LEU A 131 4.34 -23.90 0.49
N GLN A 132 4.47 -24.34 -0.76
CA GLN A 132 3.86 -23.65 -1.88
C GLN A 132 2.33 -23.67 -1.80
N CYS A 133 1.73 -22.50 -2.02
CA CYS A 133 0.28 -22.32 -2.00
C CYS A 133 -0.16 -21.29 -3.05
N MET A 134 -1.48 -21.23 -3.29
CA MET A 134 -2.07 -20.35 -4.31
C MET A 134 -1.85 -18.84 -4.06
N SER A 135 -1.43 -18.45 -2.86
CA SER A 135 -1.12 -17.06 -2.53
C SER A 135 0.33 -16.65 -2.79
N MET A 136 1.14 -17.55 -3.38
CA MET A 136 2.49 -17.26 -3.81
C MET A 136 2.55 -16.87 -5.30
N GLN A 137 3.42 -15.93 -5.62
CA GLN A 137 3.66 -15.47 -7.00
C GLN A 137 5.11 -15.02 -7.18
N ARG A 138 5.58 -14.99 -8.42
CA ARG A 138 6.88 -14.39 -8.78
C ARG A 138 6.68 -12.96 -9.28
N SER A 139 7.70 -12.11 -9.13
CA SER A 139 7.67 -10.76 -9.68
C SER A 139 7.59 -10.74 -11.21
N SER A 140 8.04 -11.83 -11.85
CA SER A 140 8.00 -12.07 -13.29
C SER A 140 6.65 -12.60 -13.78
N ASP A 141 5.74 -13.03 -12.88
CA ASP A 141 4.41 -13.50 -13.25
C ASP A 141 3.60 -12.30 -13.74
N THR A 142 3.76 -11.95 -15.01
CA THR A 142 2.86 -11.03 -15.70
C THR A 142 1.51 -11.73 -15.76
N GLY A 143 0.59 -11.33 -14.88
CA GLY A 143 -0.80 -11.79 -14.89
C GLY A 143 -1.35 -11.78 -16.31
N MET A 144 -2.26 -12.72 -16.61
CA MET A 144 -2.84 -12.97 -17.93
C MET A 144 -2.83 -11.69 -18.75
N LYS A 145 -1.95 -11.60 -19.75
CA LYS A 145 -1.90 -10.47 -20.67
C LYS A 145 -3.29 -10.40 -21.26
N MET A 146 -4.14 -9.52 -20.73
CA MET A 146 -5.43 -9.20 -21.31
C MET A 146 -5.09 -8.90 -22.76
N HIS A 147 -5.48 -9.80 -23.67
CA HIS A 147 -5.08 -9.75 -25.07
C HIS A 147 -5.23 -8.30 -25.52
N SER A 148 -4.12 -7.59 -25.66
CA SER A 148 -4.10 -6.37 -26.43
C SER A 148 -4.53 -6.87 -27.79
N LYS A 149 -5.77 -6.55 -28.21
CA LYS A 149 -6.26 -6.87 -29.55
C LYS A 149 -5.10 -6.65 -30.50
N SER A 150 -4.67 -7.73 -31.15
CA SER A 150 -3.59 -7.73 -32.12
C SER A 150 -3.84 -6.54 -33.04
N SER A 151 -3.02 -5.50 -32.92
CA SER A 151 -3.01 -4.44 -33.91
C SER A 151 -2.44 -5.09 -35.15
N GLU A 152 -3.32 -5.53 -36.03
CA GLU A 152 -2.99 -6.00 -37.36
C GLU A 152 -2.00 -5.02 -37.99
N THR A 153 -0.92 -5.61 -38.47
CA THR A 153 0.13 -5.11 -39.34
C THR A 153 -0.29 -3.89 -40.15
N ARG A 154 -0.08 -2.68 -39.61
CA ARG A 154 -0.11 -1.46 -40.44
C ARG A 154 1.28 -1.23 -40.99
N SER A 155 1.39 -1.57 -42.27
CA SER A 155 2.53 -1.35 -43.15
C SER A 155 3.15 0.04 -42.98
N SER A 156 4.47 0.07 -43.12
CA SER A 156 5.29 1.27 -43.20
C SER A 156 4.74 2.24 -44.25
N ARG A 157 4.17 3.35 -43.81
CA ARG A 157 4.08 4.58 -44.61
C ARG A 157 4.74 5.72 -43.86
N ARG A 158 5.86 6.16 -44.41
CA ARG A 158 6.54 7.42 -44.13
C ARG A 158 5.53 8.58 -44.14
N GLY A 159 5.67 9.46 -43.16
CA GLY A 159 5.22 10.85 -43.25
C GLY A 159 4.01 11.23 -42.37
N GLY A 160 4.24 12.14 -41.42
CA GLY A 160 3.22 13.10 -41.00
C GLY A 160 2.70 13.00 -39.55
N ARG A 161 2.94 14.09 -38.81
CA ARG A 161 2.25 14.57 -37.59
C ARG A 161 2.46 13.79 -36.27
N ARG A 162 3.35 14.35 -35.46
CA ARG A 162 3.43 14.19 -34.00
C ARG A 162 2.06 14.53 -33.39
N LYS A 163 1.28 13.50 -33.07
CA LYS A 163 0.00 13.65 -32.34
C LYS A 163 0.35 13.83 -30.87
N GLU A 164 0.05 15.01 -30.33
CA GLU A 164 0.20 15.35 -28.92
C GLU A 164 -0.46 14.28 -28.05
N ARG A 165 0.35 13.56 -27.28
CA ARG A 165 -0.13 12.69 -26.22
C ARG A 165 -0.62 13.59 -25.09
N GLY A 166 -1.94 13.68 -24.94
CA GLY A 166 -2.56 14.28 -23.76
C GLY A 166 -1.96 13.70 -22.48
N SER A 167 -1.72 14.57 -21.50
CA SER A 167 -1.08 14.23 -20.23
C SER A 167 -1.82 13.09 -19.53
N ASN A 168 -1.10 12.04 -19.12
CA ASN A 168 -1.67 10.98 -18.28
C ASN A 168 -2.19 11.62 -16.97
N LYS A 169 -3.37 11.22 -16.50
CA LYS A 169 -4.01 11.74 -15.26
C LYS A 169 -3.17 11.59 -13.98
N TRP A 170 -2.11 10.80 -14.03
CA TRP A 170 -1.18 10.55 -12.92
C TRP A 170 0.15 11.32 -13.05
N SER A 171 0.29 12.15 -14.08
CA SER A 171 1.48 12.98 -14.27
C SER A 171 1.42 14.16 -13.30
N ARG A 172 2.52 14.43 -12.60
CA ARG A 172 2.63 15.63 -11.77
C ARG A 172 2.42 16.87 -12.67
N PRO A 173 1.52 17.80 -12.32
CA PRO A 173 1.30 19.01 -13.12
C PRO A 173 2.61 19.78 -13.31
N SER A 174 2.80 20.35 -14.50
CA SER A 174 3.94 21.23 -14.77
C SER A 174 3.90 22.44 -13.83
N LYS A 175 5.06 23.07 -13.59
CA LYS A 175 5.16 24.25 -12.72
C LYS A 175 4.24 25.37 -13.21
N GLU A 176 4.21 25.60 -14.52
CA GLU A 176 3.33 26.57 -15.18
C GLU A 176 1.83 26.28 -14.95
N ALA A 177 1.42 25.01 -14.97
CA ALA A 177 0.04 24.64 -14.70
C ALA A 177 -0.36 24.93 -13.25
N LYS A 178 0.57 24.77 -12.30
CA LYS A 178 0.33 25.09 -10.88
C LYS A 178 0.25 26.59 -10.65
N ASP A 179 1.12 27.36 -11.29
CA ASP A 179 1.15 28.82 -11.15
C ASP A 179 -0.14 29.43 -11.73
N LYS A 180 -0.64 28.85 -12.83
CA LYS A 180 -1.92 29.26 -13.43
C LYS A 180 -3.14 28.88 -12.58
N GLU A 181 -3.16 27.68 -11.99
CA GLU A 181 -4.22 27.29 -11.05
C GLU A 181 -4.21 28.20 -9.80
N ALA A 182 -3.02 28.61 -9.34
CA ALA A 182 -2.89 29.52 -8.20
C ALA A 182 -3.44 30.93 -8.51
N SER A 183 -3.16 31.47 -9.70
CA SER A 183 -3.72 32.77 -10.12
C SER A 183 -5.24 32.70 -10.30
N GLU A 184 -5.76 31.62 -10.91
CA GLU A 184 -7.20 31.42 -11.09
C GLU A 184 -7.92 31.32 -9.72
N ARG A 185 -7.32 30.65 -8.74
CA ARG A 185 -7.85 30.61 -7.37
C ARG A 185 -7.86 31.98 -6.70
N GLN A 186 -6.81 32.77 -6.88
CA GLN A 186 -6.75 34.13 -6.32
C GLN A 186 -7.82 35.04 -6.92
N GLU A 187 -8.04 34.97 -8.23
CA GLU A 187 -9.11 35.74 -8.89
C GLU A 187 -10.51 35.32 -8.41
N ILE A 188 -10.73 34.02 -8.16
CA ILE A 188 -12.01 33.53 -7.63
C ILE A 188 -12.24 34.04 -6.21
N VAL A 189 -11.22 34.03 -5.36
CA VAL A 189 -11.30 34.55 -3.99
C VAL A 189 -11.60 36.05 -4.00
N GLU A 190 -10.91 36.83 -4.84
CA GLU A 190 -11.15 38.26 -4.96
C GLU A 190 -12.56 38.59 -5.49
N LYS A 191 -13.10 37.74 -6.38
CA LYS A 191 -14.50 37.86 -6.84
C LYS A 191 -15.51 37.54 -5.75
N LEU A 192 -15.23 36.56 -4.89
CA LEU A 192 -16.10 36.21 -3.77
C LEU A 192 -16.10 37.28 -2.67
N GLU A 193 -14.95 37.92 -2.43
CA GLU A 193 -14.83 39.03 -1.44
C GLU A 193 -15.54 40.32 -1.88
N LYS A 194 -15.82 40.48 -3.18
CA LYS A 194 -16.54 41.64 -3.75
C LYS A 194 -18.04 41.41 -3.93
N LEU A 195 -18.57 40.27 -3.50
CA LEU A 195 -20.02 40.04 -3.46
C LEU A 195 -20.61 40.69 -2.20
N PRO A 196 -21.70 41.47 -2.31
CA PRO A 196 -22.31 42.19 -1.19
C PRO A 196 -23.00 41.27 -0.18
#